data_AF-A0A6P2FYV1-F1
#
_entry.id   AF-A0A6P2FYV1-F1
#
_cell.length_a   1.000
_cell.length_b   1.000
_cell.length_c   1.000
_cell.angle_alpha   90.00
_cell.angle_beta   90.00
_cell.angle_gamma   90.00
#
_symmetry.space_group_name_H-M   'P 1'
#
loop_
_entity.id
_entity.type
_entity.pdbx_description
1 polymer ?
#
loop_
_entity_poly.entity_id
_entity_poly.type
_entity_poly.pdbx_seq_one_letter_code
_entity_poly.pdbx_strand_id
1 'polypeptide(L)'
;MSNRLLAIVEVSPELRVACQASGCGHSVYKRIHVVSIDGSLQVLGSECFKRLFGGVIGANPAYGSSDGRRLTDTERRMLQENAAQLIAQFEAEHEAAQAAAREKLQRLRQSAIAREASGGPPHRFRAPFPVRQPAPPRRHPGPTPEAIRRYEAQAKVDVRARFDVDPDLPGWRGLVLQRITELSKGDDVSD
;
A
#
# COMPACT_ATOMS: atom_id res chain seq x y z
N MET A 1 21.59 9.23 -28.87
CA MET A 1 20.91 10.24 -28.05
C MET A 1 19.80 9.52 -27.30
N SER A 2 20.07 9.05 -26.08
CA SER A 2 19.14 8.24 -25.30
C SER A 2 18.97 8.89 -23.93
N ASN A 3 17.79 9.46 -23.69
CA ASN A 3 17.47 10.07 -22.41
C ASN A 3 16.95 8.99 -21.46
N ARG A 4 17.49 8.94 -20.24
CA ARG A 4 17.17 7.88 -19.28
C ARG A 4 17.04 8.42 -17.87
N LEU A 5 16.03 7.93 -17.16
CA LEU A 5 15.90 8.13 -15.72
C LEU A 5 16.82 7.15 -15.00
N LEU A 6 17.79 7.67 -14.26
CA LEU A 6 18.80 6.86 -13.58
C LEU A 6 18.39 6.52 -12.16
N ALA A 7 17.97 7.52 -11.38
CA ALA A 7 17.60 7.33 -9.98
C ALA A 7 16.53 8.33 -9.55
N ILE A 8 15.75 7.95 -8.55
CA ILE A 8 14.88 8.86 -7.79
C ILE A 8 15.45 8.93 -6.38
N VAL A 9 15.65 10.14 -5.88
CA VAL A 9 16.28 10.39 -4.58
C VAL A 9 15.50 11.41 -3.76
N GLU A 10 15.68 11.36 -2.45
CA GLU A 10 15.12 12.29 -1.48
C GLU A 10 16.22 12.80 -0.56
N VAL A 11 16.12 14.06 -0.13
CA VAL A 11 17.04 14.67 0.83
C VAL A 11 16.25 15.26 1.99
N SER A 12 16.93 15.55 3.10
CA SER A 12 16.31 16.23 4.24
C SER A 12 15.76 17.61 3.82
N PRO A 13 14.60 18.05 4.34
CA PRO A 13 14.00 19.34 3.99
C PRO A 13 14.89 20.57 4.29
N GLU A 14 15.86 20.43 5.17
CA GLU A 14 16.85 21.47 5.52
C GLU A 14 18.00 21.54 4.50
N LEU A 15 18.24 20.45 3.76
CA LEU A 15 19.35 20.29 2.83
C LEU A 15 18.88 20.23 1.37
N ARG A 16 17.85 21.00 1.05
CA ARG A 16 17.24 21.05 -0.29
C ARG A 16 18.29 21.31 -1.37
N VAL A 17 18.03 20.81 -2.56
CA VAL A 17 18.87 21.02 -3.75
C VAL A 17 18.09 21.82 -4.79
N ALA A 18 18.77 22.65 -5.58
CA ALA A 18 18.11 23.42 -6.64
C ALA A 18 17.81 22.52 -7.85
N CYS A 19 16.61 22.63 -8.40
CA CYS A 19 16.26 21.99 -9.65
C CYS A 19 17.02 22.64 -10.82
N GLN A 20 17.71 21.82 -11.62
CA GLN A 20 18.55 22.24 -12.74
C GLN A 20 17.78 22.36 -14.07
N ALA A 21 16.45 22.24 -14.06
CA ALA A 21 15.64 22.48 -15.24
C ALA A 21 15.81 23.94 -15.70
N SER A 22 15.93 24.14 -17.02
CA SER A 22 15.99 25.47 -17.61
C SER A 22 14.83 26.35 -17.12
N GLY A 23 15.16 27.50 -16.53
CA GLY A 23 14.20 28.47 -16.00
C GLY A 23 13.44 28.07 -14.71
N CYS A 24 13.84 27.00 -14.00
CA CYS A 24 13.17 26.59 -12.77
C CYS A 24 13.87 27.08 -11.49
N GLY A 25 15.07 26.57 -11.18
CA GLY A 25 15.83 26.95 -9.98
C GLY A 25 15.18 26.63 -8.62
N HIS A 26 13.98 26.06 -8.56
CA HIS A 26 13.26 25.80 -7.31
C HIS A 26 13.99 24.78 -6.42
N SER A 27 13.97 25.04 -5.11
CA SER A 27 14.50 24.15 -4.09
C SER A 27 13.61 22.92 -3.90
N VAL A 28 14.14 21.75 -4.24
CA VAL A 28 13.48 20.45 -4.13
C VAL A 28 14.15 19.59 -3.07
N TYR A 29 13.34 18.82 -2.35
CA TYR A 29 13.83 17.90 -1.32
C TYR A 29 13.25 16.49 -1.44
N LYS A 30 12.13 16.34 -2.17
CA LYS A 30 11.42 15.08 -2.32
C LYS A 30 11.28 14.72 -3.79
N ARG A 31 11.36 13.42 -4.11
CA ARG A 31 11.24 12.88 -5.48
C ARG A 31 12.09 13.64 -6.50
N ILE A 32 13.37 13.76 -6.18
CA ILE A 32 14.37 14.36 -7.04
C ILE A 32 14.77 13.32 -8.08
N HIS A 33 14.60 13.64 -9.36
CA HIS A 33 14.88 12.74 -10.47
C HIS A 33 16.27 13.06 -11.02
N VAL A 34 17.14 12.06 -11.05
CA VAL A 34 18.45 12.16 -11.70
C VAL A 34 18.34 11.53 -13.08
N VAL A 35 18.52 12.34 -14.11
CA VAL A 35 18.37 11.93 -15.51
C VAL A 35 19.68 12.10 -16.26
N SER A 36 19.94 11.20 -17.20
CA SER A 36 20.96 11.40 -18.23
C SER A 36 20.28 11.90 -19.50
N ILE A 37 20.71 13.06 -19.98
CA ILE A 37 20.25 13.71 -21.20
C ILE A 37 21.47 13.87 -22.10
N ASP A 38 21.50 13.14 -23.21
CA ASP A 38 22.64 13.13 -24.15
C ASP A 38 24.01 12.91 -23.48
N GLY A 39 24.05 12.10 -22.42
CA GLY A 39 25.26 11.79 -21.65
C GLY A 39 25.58 12.79 -20.54
N SER A 40 24.84 13.90 -20.45
CA SER A 40 24.96 14.87 -19.35
C SER A 40 23.95 14.57 -18.25
N LEU A 41 24.40 14.58 -16.99
CA LEU A 41 23.54 14.37 -15.84
C LEU A 41 22.84 15.66 -15.45
N GLN A 42 21.53 15.57 -15.19
CA GLN A 42 20.74 16.68 -14.67
C GLN A 42 19.88 16.23 -13.50
N VAL A 43 19.72 17.14 -12.54
CA VAL A 43 18.92 16.95 -11.32
C VAL A 43 17.63 17.75 -11.42
N LEU A 44 16.50 17.05 -11.47
CA LEU A 44 15.19 17.64 -11.75
C LEU A 44 14.20 17.38 -10.61
N GLY A 45 13.35 18.35 -10.32
CA GLY A 45 12.18 18.14 -9.47
C GLY A 45 11.11 17.30 -10.19
N SER A 46 10.20 16.68 -9.43
CA SER A 46 9.14 15.82 -9.98
C SER A 46 8.29 16.51 -11.06
N GLU A 47 7.89 17.77 -10.83
CA GLU A 47 7.04 18.51 -11.77
C GLU A 47 7.81 18.92 -13.02
N CYS A 48 9.09 19.30 -12.88
CA CYS A 48 9.95 19.60 -14.02
C CYS A 48 10.24 18.36 -14.86
N PHE A 49 10.49 17.22 -14.20
CA PHE A 49 10.69 15.94 -14.89
C PHE A 49 9.44 15.56 -15.70
N LYS A 50 8.25 15.61 -15.10
CA LYS A 50 6.99 15.33 -15.82
C LYS A 50 6.77 16.27 -16.99
N ARG A 51 7.03 17.57 -16.83
CA ARG A 51 6.85 18.56 -17.89
C ARG A 51 7.80 18.35 -19.07
N LEU A 52 9.05 17.97 -18.80
CA LEU A 52 10.09 17.80 -19.83
C LEU A 52 10.07 16.41 -20.48
N PHE A 53 9.73 15.38 -19.72
CA PHE A 53 9.91 13.97 -20.12
C PHE A 53 8.68 13.09 -19.94
N GLY A 54 7.54 13.64 -19.50
CA GLY A 54 6.30 12.91 -19.29
C GLY A 54 5.86 12.19 -20.56
N GLY A 55 6.07 10.87 -20.62
CA GLY A 55 5.71 10.02 -21.76
C GLY A 55 6.88 9.65 -22.68
N VAL A 56 8.05 10.29 -22.55
CA VAL A 56 9.24 9.99 -23.37
C VAL A 56 10.22 9.07 -22.63
N ILE A 57 10.38 9.30 -21.33
CA ILE A 57 11.22 8.48 -20.46
C ILE A 57 10.31 7.69 -19.52
N GLY A 58 10.56 6.39 -19.38
CA GLY A 58 9.84 5.54 -18.45
C GLY A 58 9.93 6.06 -17.00
N ALA A 59 8.87 5.86 -16.22
CA ALA A 59 8.79 6.29 -14.82
C ALA A 59 9.70 5.48 -13.88
N ASN A 60 10.22 4.34 -14.34
CA ASN A 60 11.06 3.45 -13.53
C ASN A 60 12.53 3.87 -13.64
N PRO A 61 13.21 4.15 -12.52
CA PRO A 61 14.64 4.46 -12.53
C PRO A 61 15.47 3.23 -12.89
N ALA A 62 16.65 3.47 -13.49
CA ALA A 62 17.62 2.42 -13.77
C ALA A 62 18.17 1.77 -12.49
N TYR A 63 18.39 2.57 -11.46
CA TYR A 63 18.97 2.17 -10.19
C TYR A 63 18.06 2.62 -9.03
N GLY A 64 17.89 1.74 -8.03
CA GLY A 64 17.03 2.00 -6.88
C GLY A 64 15.55 1.69 -7.11
N SER A 65 14.66 2.46 -6.47
CA SER A 65 13.20 2.29 -6.51
C SER A 65 12.51 3.57 -6.94
N SER A 66 11.30 3.43 -7.50
CA SER A 66 10.39 4.54 -7.83
C SER A 66 9.97 5.38 -6.62
N ASP A 67 10.03 4.80 -5.41
CA ASP A 67 9.65 5.49 -4.17
C ASP A 67 10.69 6.53 -3.72
N GLY A 68 11.90 6.47 -4.28
CA GLY A 68 13.00 7.36 -3.96
C GLY A 68 13.90 6.84 -2.83
N ARG A 69 15.22 6.96 -3.01
CA ARG A 69 16.22 6.67 -1.97
C ARG A 69 16.52 7.94 -1.17
N ARG A 70 16.43 7.87 0.16
CA ARG A 70 16.92 8.95 1.02
C ARG A 70 18.44 9.00 1.01
N LEU A 71 19.00 10.14 0.65
CA LEU A 71 20.44 10.39 0.66
C LEU A 71 20.89 10.89 2.02
N THR A 72 22.08 10.46 2.42
CA THR A 72 22.88 11.06 3.48
C THR A 72 23.42 12.43 3.05
N ASP A 73 23.90 13.22 4.01
CA ASP A 73 24.47 14.55 3.74
C ASP A 73 25.68 14.48 2.80
N THR A 74 26.48 13.41 2.90
CA THR A 74 27.61 13.14 2.01
C THR A 74 27.13 12.82 0.59
N GLU A 75 26.16 11.93 0.43
CA GLU A 75 25.58 11.60 -0.88
C GLU A 75 24.87 12.80 -1.52
N ARG A 76 24.20 13.63 -0.72
CA ARG A 76 23.58 14.89 -1.18
C ARG A 76 24.63 15.87 -1.72
N ARG A 77 25.79 15.95 -1.08
CA ARG A 77 26.90 16.77 -1.57
C ARG A 77 27.44 16.23 -2.89
N MET A 78 27.62 14.92 -2.99
CA MET A 78 28.00 14.26 -4.25
C MET A 78 26.96 14.53 -5.33
N LEU A 79 25.65 14.54 -5.04
CA LEU A 79 24.63 14.89 -6.02
C LEU A 79 24.80 16.29 -6.62
N GLN A 80 25.34 17.25 -5.86
CA GLN A 80 25.53 18.63 -6.31
C GLN A 80 26.89 18.85 -6.99
N GLU A 81 27.94 18.29 -6.41
CA GLU A 81 29.33 18.52 -6.83
C GLU A 81 29.79 17.53 -7.89
N ASN A 82 29.34 16.27 -7.79
CA ASN A 82 29.76 15.17 -8.66
C ASN A 82 28.69 14.08 -8.78
N ALA A 83 27.59 14.40 -9.48
CA ALA A 83 26.49 13.46 -9.65
C ALA A 83 26.91 12.16 -10.35
N ALA A 84 27.96 12.20 -11.19
CA ALA A 84 28.48 11.03 -11.88
C ALA A 84 29.04 9.98 -10.91
N GLN A 85 29.78 10.42 -9.88
CA GLN A 85 30.30 9.53 -8.85
C GLN A 85 29.17 8.86 -8.04
N LEU A 86 28.12 9.62 -7.71
CA LEU A 86 26.96 9.07 -7.00
C LEU A 86 26.24 8.01 -7.83
N ILE A 87 26.05 8.25 -9.13
CA ILE A 87 25.45 7.27 -10.04
C ILE A 87 26.33 6.03 -10.18
N ALA A 88 27.65 6.18 -10.30
CA ALA A 88 28.57 5.05 -10.36
C ALA A 88 28.49 4.17 -9.09
N GLN A 89 28.31 4.79 -7.91
CA GLN A 89 28.05 4.04 -6.68
C GLN A 89 26.74 3.24 -6.77
N PHE A 90 25.65 3.86 -7.24
CA PHE A 90 24.37 3.16 -7.38
C PHE A 90 24.41 2.04 -8.41
N GLU A 91 25.17 2.21 -9.49
CA GLU A 91 25.40 1.18 -10.49
C GLU A 91 26.13 -0.02 -9.88
N ALA A 92 27.23 0.21 -9.16
CA ALA A 92 27.99 -0.86 -8.50
C ALA A 92 27.14 -1.61 -7.45
N GLU A 93 26.36 -0.88 -6.65
CA GLU A 93 25.43 -1.50 -5.69
C GLU A 93 24.36 -2.35 -6.39
N HIS A 94 23.84 -1.87 -7.52
CA HIS A 94 22.84 -2.59 -8.30
C HIS A 94 23.41 -3.86 -8.94
N GLU A 95 24.61 -3.79 -9.51
CA GLU A 95 25.29 -4.95 -10.09
C GLU A 95 25.57 -6.02 -9.02
N ALA A 96 26.09 -5.62 -7.86
CA ALA A 96 26.32 -6.52 -6.73
C ALA A 96 25.02 -7.20 -6.25
N ALA A 97 23.92 -6.43 -6.15
CA ALA A 97 22.62 -6.96 -5.79
C ALA A 97 22.08 -7.96 -6.83
N GLN A 98 22.24 -7.67 -8.13
CA GLN A 98 21.87 -8.59 -9.19
C GLN A 98 22.70 -9.88 -9.16
N ALA A 99 24.02 -9.77 -8.95
CA ALA A 99 24.91 -10.94 -8.86
C ALA A 99 24.51 -11.84 -7.68
N ALA A 100 24.28 -11.27 -6.50
CA ALA A 100 23.83 -12.00 -5.32
C ALA A 100 22.45 -12.66 -5.53
N ALA A 101 21.52 -11.97 -6.20
CA ALA A 101 20.21 -12.52 -6.53
C ALA A 101 20.31 -13.70 -7.51
N ARG A 102 21.16 -13.60 -8.53
CA ARG A 102 21.42 -14.68 -9.50
C ARG A 102 22.03 -15.89 -8.80
N GLU A 103 23.02 -15.69 -7.93
CA GLU A 103 23.63 -16.77 -7.16
C GLU A 103 22.61 -17.45 -6.24
N LYS A 104 21.80 -16.67 -5.51
CA LYS A 104 20.74 -17.21 -4.66
C LYS A 104 19.74 -18.04 -5.47
N LEU A 105 19.33 -17.56 -6.65
CA LEU A 105 18.42 -18.30 -7.53
C LEU A 105 19.06 -19.60 -8.04
N GLN A 106 20.34 -19.58 -8.40
CA GLN A 106 21.07 -20.78 -8.80
C GLN A 106 21.16 -21.80 -7.66
N ARG A 107 21.47 -21.36 -6.43
CA ARG A 107 21.49 -22.25 -5.24
C ARG A 107 20.12 -22.84 -4.94
N LEU A 108 19.05 -22.05 -5.04
CA LEU A 108 17.68 -22.56 -4.88
C LEU A 108 17.32 -23.58 -5.95
N ARG A 109 17.72 -23.34 -7.21
CA ARG A 109 17.48 -24.27 -8.31
C ARG A 109 18.28 -25.57 -8.15
N GLN A 110 19.55 -25.48 -7.78
CA GLN A 110 20.39 -26.65 -7.51
C GLN A 110 19.86 -27.47 -6.34
N SER A 111 19.43 -26.82 -5.25
CA SER A 111 18.84 -27.53 -4.12
C SER A 111 17.50 -28.17 -4.45
N ALA A 112 16.67 -27.56 -5.30
CA ALA A 112 15.45 -28.19 -5.81
C ALA A 112 15.76 -29.47 -6.62
N ILE A 113 16.69 -29.39 -7.58
CA ILE A 113 17.12 -30.54 -8.40
C ILE A 113 17.70 -31.65 -7.51
N ALA A 114 18.55 -31.31 -6.54
CA ALA A 114 19.14 -32.29 -5.62
C ALA A 114 18.09 -32.99 -4.76
N ARG A 115 17.05 -32.27 -4.30
CA ARG A 115 15.93 -32.85 -3.54
C ARG A 115 15.08 -33.80 -4.38
N GLU A 116 14.85 -33.47 -5.65
CA GLU A 116 14.16 -34.35 -6.59
C GLU A 116 14.99 -35.62 -6.89
N ALA A 117 16.30 -35.48 -7.12
CA ALA A 117 17.19 -36.60 -7.42
C ALA A 117 17.40 -37.55 -6.23
N SER A 118 17.38 -37.04 -4.99
CA SER A 118 17.52 -37.85 -3.77
C SER A 118 16.22 -38.58 -3.36
N GLY A 119 15.18 -38.54 -4.21
CA GLY A 119 13.90 -39.18 -3.90
C GLY A 119 13.20 -38.57 -2.68
N GLY A 120 13.58 -37.35 -2.30
CA GLY A 120 12.92 -36.60 -1.24
C GLY A 120 11.43 -36.54 -1.56
N PRO A 121 10.54 -36.81 -0.59
CA PRO A 121 9.12 -36.92 -0.88
C PRO A 121 8.72 -35.66 -1.63
N PRO A 122 8.00 -35.77 -2.78
CA PRO A 122 7.39 -34.60 -3.38
C PRO A 122 6.68 -33.91 -2.23
N HIS A 123 6.74 -32.57 -2.13
CA HIS A 123 5.92 -31.86 -1.16
C HIS A 123 4.55 -32.49 -1.27
N ARG A 124 4.21 -33.39 -0.32
CA ARG A 124 2.87 -33.95 -0.25
C ARG A 124 2.10 -32.66 -0.20
N PHE A 125 1.21 -32.45 -1.17
CA PHE A 125 0.17 -31.47 -1.00
C PHE A 125 -0.30 -31.75 0.41
N ARG A 126 0.12 -30.91 1.35
CA ARG A 126 -0.33 -30.98 2.71
C ARG A 126 -1.76 -30.63 2.44
N ALA A 127 -2.62 -31.65 2.42
CA ALA A 127 -4.04 -31.48 2.12
C ALA A 127 -4.40 -30.19 2.82
N PRO A 128 -4.82 -29.15 2.07
CA PRO A 128 -4.92 -27.81 2.62
C PRO A 128 -5.58 -28.00 3.97
N PHE A 129 -4.91 -27.55 5.04
CA PHE A 129 -5.48 -27.66 6.38
C PHE A 129 -6.94 -27.32 6.22
N PRO A 130 -7.88 -28.19 6.65
CA PRO A 130 -9.29 -27.92 6.43
C PRO A 130 -9.47 -26.48 6.88
N VAL A 131 -9.72 -25.59 5.91
CA VAL A 131 -9.90 -24.18 6.19
C VAL A 131 -11.03 -24.26 7.18
N ARG A 132 -10.76 -23.92 8.46
CA ARG A 132 -11.84 -23.81 9.43
C ARG A 132 -12.74 -22.79 8.77
N GLN A 133 -13.81 -23.25 8.13
CA GLN A 133 -14.79 -22.36 7.57
C GLN A 133 -15.15 -21.50 8.76
N PRO A 134 -14.95 -20.17 8.69
CA PRO A 134 -15.40 -19.31 9.77
C PRO A 134 -16.85 -19.71 10.00
N ALA A 135 -17.17 -20.12 11.23
CA ALA A 135 -18.52 -20.52 11.57
C ALA A 135 -19.44 -19.43 10.98
N PRO A 136 -20.49 -19.82 10.23
CA PRO A 136 -21.34 -18.84 9.57
C PRO A 136 -21.69 -17.78 10.62
N PRO A 137 -21.55 -16.47 10.31
CA PRO A 137 -21.85 -15.44 11.29
C PRO A 137 -23.21 -15.75 11.84
N ARG A 138 -23.33 -15.88 13.17
CA ARG A 138 -24.60 -16.13 13.85
C ARG A 138 -25.49 -14.94 13.53
N ARG A 139 -26.22 -15.01 12.41
CA ARG A 139 -27.27 -14.06 12.07
C ARG A 139 -28.39 -14.39 13.03
N HIS A 140 -28.49 -13.63 14.11
CA HIS A 140 -29.74 -13.59 14.84
C HIS A 140 -30.81 -13.13 13.84
N PRO A 141 -31.87 -13.92 13.61
CA PRO A 141 -32.97 -13.44 12.80
C PRO A 141 -33.45 -12.13 13.44
N GLY A 142 -33.52 -11.07 12.64
CA GLY A 142 -34.21 -9.86 13.07
C GLY A 142 -35.67 -10.16 13.38
N PRO A 143 -36.40 -9.21 13.98
CA PRO A 143 -37.81 -9.41 14.27
C PRO A 143 -38.57 -9.70 12.97
N THR A 144 -39.53 -10.63 13.02
CA THR A 144 -40.34 -10.98 11.85
C THR A 144 -41.16 -9.77 11.38
N PRO A 145 -41.55 -9.70 10.10
CA PRO A 145 -42.40 -8.60 9.61
C PRO A 145 -43.70 -8.44 10.40
N GLU A 146 -44.25 -9.53 10.94
CA GLU A 146 -45.43 -9.52 11.81
C GLU A 146 -45.14 -8.90 13.17
N ALA A 147 -44.03 -9.28 13.82
CA ALA A 147 -43.59 -8.67 15.07
C ALA A 147 -43.32 -7.17 14.89
N ILE A 148 -42.72 -6.77 13.77
CA ILE A 148 -42.51 -5.35 13.45
C ILE A 148 -43.85 -4.62 13.39
N ARG A 149 -44.82 -5.12 12.63
CA ARG A 149 -46.15 -4.49 12.54
C ARG A 149 -46.86 -4.39 13.89
N ARG A 150 -46.71 -5.42 14.74
CA ARG A 150 -47.40 -5.51 16.03
C ARG A 150 -46.79 -4.61 17.10
N TYR A 151 -45.47 -4.53 17.20
CA TYR A 151 -44.80 -3.87 18.32
C TYR A 151 -44.07 -2.57 17.99
N GLU A 152 -44.01 -2.14 16.73
CA GLU A 152 -43.25 -0.93 16.36
C GLU A 152 -43.73 0.34 17.05
N ALA A 153 -45.04 0.55 17.19
CA ALA A 153 -45.59 1.72 17.89
C ALA A 153 -45.16 1.74 19.36
N GLN A 154 -45.29 0.61 20.05
CA GLN A 154 -44.87 0.47 21.45
C GLN A 154 -43.35 0.63 21.60
N ALA A 155 -42.57 0.01 20.72
CA ALA A 155 -41.12 0.09 20.75
C ALA A 155 -40.61 1.53 20.54
N LYS A 156 -41.26 2.34 19.69
CA LYS A 156 -40.93 3.75 19.51
C LYS A 156 -41.20 4.57 20.77
N VAL A 157 -42.33 4.32 21.44
CA VAL A 157 -42.68 4.97 22.72
C VAL A 157 -41.63 4.63 23.78
N ASP A 158 -41.28 3.35 23.92
CA ASP A 158 -40.28 2.87 24.88
C ASP A 158 -38.90 3.48 24.62
N VAL A 159 -38.46 3.53 23.36
CA VAL A 159 -37.15 4.10 22.98
C VAL A 159 -37.12 5.61 23.24
N ARG A 160 -38.19 6.33 22.88
CA ARG A 160 -38.31 7.76 23.16
C ARG A 160 -38.27 8.02 24.67
N ALA A 161 -39.03 7.27 25.46
CA ALA A 161 -39.07 7.44 26.92
C ALA A 161 -37.74 7.07 27.59
N ARG A 162 -37.05 6.04 27.10
CA ARG A 162 -35.83 5.52 27.73
C ARG A 162 -34.58 6.33 27.39
N PHE A 163 -34.49 6.83 26.16
CA PHE A 163 -33.27 7.48 25.66
C PHE A 163 -33.45 8.97 25.39
N ASP A 164 -34.65 9.52 25.54
CA ASP A 164 -34.99 10.92 25.23
C ASP A 164 -34.61 11.33 23.80
N VAL A 165 -34.84 10.41 22.85
CA VAL A 165 -34.53 10.59 21.42
C VAL A 165 -35.78 10.52 20.57
N ASP A 166 -35.74 11.13 19.39
CA ASP A 166 -36.77 10.94 18.38
C ASP A 166 -36.49 9.66 17.54
N PRO A 167 -37.27 8.58 17.71
CA PRO A 167 -37.03 7.30 17.05
C PRO A 167 -37.31 7.30 15.54
N ASP A 168 -37.90 8.37 15.00
CA ASP A 168 -38.17 8.52 13.56
C ASP A 168 -36.99 9.13 12.79
N LEU A 169 -35.96 9.62 13.49
CA LEU A 169 -34.73 10.14 12.86
C LEU A 169 -33.77 9.00 12.45
N PRO A 170 -32.98 9.21 11.36
CA PRO A 170 -32.01 8.23 10.91
C PRO A 170 -30.95 7.97 11.99
N GLY A 171 -30.63 6.68 12.21
CA GLY A 171 -29.66 6.22 13.22
C GLY A 171 -30.28 5.48 14.40
N TRP A 172 -31.56 5.70 14.72
CA TRP A 172 -32.21 5.11 15.90
C TRP A 172 -33.04 3.86 15.61
N ARG A 173 -33.23 3.52 14.32
CA ARG A 173 -33.96 2.33 13.85
C ARG A 173 -33.47 1.03 14.50
N GLY A 174 -32.17 0.93 14.78
CA GLY A 174 -31.57 -0.24 15.43
C GLY A 174 -32.12 -0.50 16.83
N LEU A 175 -32.30 0.54 17.65
CA LEU A 175 -32.86 0.42 19.01
C LEU A 175 -34.33 0.02 18.98
N VAL A 176 -35.09 0.56 18.02
CA VAL A 176 -36.49 0.20 17.82
C VAL A 176 -36.62 -1.28 17.44
N LEU A 177 -35.80 -1.77 16.49
CA LEU A 177 -35.80 -3.19 16.09
C LEU A 177 -35.33 -4.13 17.21
N GLN A 178 -34.33 -3.72 17.99
CA GLN A 178 -33.89 -4.46 19.17
C GLN A 178 -35.02 -4.58 20.20
N ARG A 179 -35.72 -3.48 20.47
CA ARG A 179 -36.85 -3.48 21.41
C ARG A 179 -38.03 -4.33 20.93
N ILE A 180 -38.33 -4.31 19.64
CA ILE A 180 -39.34 -5.21 19.03
C ILE A 180 -38.96 -6.67 19.25
N THR A 181 -37.67 -7.01 19.10
CA THR A 181 -37.17 -8.39 19.31
C THR A 181 -37.31 -8.83 20.77
N GLU A 182 -37.14 -7.91 21.72
CA GLU A 182 -37.35 -8.18 23.15
C GLU A 182 -38.83 -8.40 23.47
N LEU A 183 -39.72 -7.54 22.95
CA LEU A 183 -41.16 -7.65 23.13
C LEU A 183 -41.71 -8.94 22.52
N SER A 184 -41.26 -9.32 21.31
CA SER A 184 -41.71 -10.56 20.67
C SER A 184 -41.26 -11.82 21.42
N LYS A 185 -40.07 -11.80 22.03
CA LYS A 185 -39.58 -12.93 22.85
C LYS A 185 -40.31 -13.07 24.18
N GLY A 186 -40.86 -11.98 24.73
CA GLY A 186 -41.65 -12.03 25.96
C GLY A 186 -43.00 -12.72 25.76
N ASP A 187 -43.60 -12.55 24.58
CA ASP A 187 -44.90 -13.16 24.24
C ASP A 187 -44.76 -14.66 23.91
N ASP A 188 -43.63 -15.11 23.34
CA ASP A 188 -43.34 -16.53 23.05
C ASP A 188 -43.12 -17.39 24.32
N VAL A 189 -42.90 -16.79 25.50
CA VAL A 189 -42.60 -17.51 26.75
C VAL A 189 -43.85 -17.70 27.64
N SER A 190 -45.00 -17.16 27.24
CA SER A 190 -46.25 -17.19 28.03
C SER A 190 -47.31 -18.20 27.53
N ASP A 191 -46.91 -19.21 26.76
CA ASP A 191 -47.76 -20.34 26.33
C ASP A 191 -47.23 -21.67 26.87
#